data_AF-A0A1E4Y385-F1
#
_entry.id   AF-A0A1E4Y385-F1
#
_cell.length_a   1.000
_cell.length_b   1.000
_cell.length_c   1.000
_cell.angle_alpha   90.00
_cell.angle_beta   90.00
_cell.angle_gamma   90.00
#
_symmetry.space_group_name_H-M   'P 1'
#
loop_
_entity.id
_entity.type
_entity.pdbx_description
1 polymer ?
#
loop_
_entity_poly.entity_id
_entity_poly.type
_entity_poly.pdbx_seq_one_letter_code
_entity_poly.pdbx_strand_id
1 'polypeptide(L)'
;MNDDLVLVTGGSGFIAQYCILALLGAGYRVRTTLRSMSRRQEVLDNLKTGGVEPGDRLSFIQADLMSDAGWPEAVSGCSYVIHGASPTPSGDQVREEDWVRPAVDGNLRVLRVARDAAVKRVVLTSAFGAIAGGHSEPRNRPFDETDWSDLAGNIAPYQKSKTLAERAAWDFISREGNGLELATVNPTTVLGPALGPDYSHSIRLIKNMLDGQPGCPKINTCVVDVRDVADLHLRAMVDPAAKGERFLAASGNSLWLVDIAKLLKARVGTAARKVSTRVLPNWFIRLVAVFNPAMRGIVWQLGADMNASGRKAECLLGWKPRSHEEAIIATAESLVRLRLVG
;
A
#
# COMPACT_ATOMS: atom_id res chain seq x y z
N MET A 1 -1.13 17.00 -23.92
CA MET A 1 -0.52 16.77 -22.59
C MET A 1 -1.56 17.18 -21.57
N ASN A 2 -1.84 16.35 -20.57
CA ASN A 2 -2.89 16.64 -19.59
C ASN A 2 -2.31 17.57 -18.52
N ASP A 3 -2.70 18.85 -18.52
CA ASP A 3 -2.17 19.86 -17.59
C ASP A 3 -2.94 19.93 -16.25
N ASP A 4 -3.85 18.97 -16.04
CA ASP A 4 -4.55 18.79 -14.77
C ASP A 4 -3.57 18.64 -13.60
N LEU A 5 -3.89 19.30 -12.48
CA LEU A 5 -3.16 19.17 -11.23
C LEU A 5 -3.73 18.01 -10.40
N VAL A 6 -2.86 17.12 -9.95
CA VAL A 6 -3.22 15.98 -9.09
C VAL A 6 -2.51 16.10 -7.75
N LEU A 7 -3.28 16.01 -6.66
CA LEU A 7 -2.74 15.92 -5.31
C LEU A 7 -2.39 14.47 -4.97
N VAL A 8 -1.13 14.19 -4.60
CA VAL A 8 -0.71 12.91 -4.00
C VAL A 8 -0.37 13.16 -2.54
N THR A 9 -1.11 12.56 -1.61
CA THR A 9 -0.81 12.78 -0.17
C THR A 9 0.35 11.91 0.30
N GLY A 10 1.23 12.43 1.17
CA GLY A 10 2.30 11.64 1.80
C GLY A 10 3.39 11.25 0.81
N GLY A 11 3.93 12.23 0.09
CA GLY A 11 4.86 12.06 -1.04
C GLY A 11 6.15 11.31 -0.76
N SER A 12 6.52 11.16 0.50
CA SER A 12 7.66 10.35 0.90
C SER A 12 7.34 8.85 1.01
N GLY A 13 6.07 8.44 0.94
CA GLY A 13 5.66 7.05 1.02
C GLY A 13 5.99 6.25 -0.23
N PHE A 14 6.25 4.95 -0.08
CA PHE A 14 6.65 4.06 -1.17
C PHE A 14 5.67 4.05 -2.36
N ILE A 15 4.38 3.80 -2.11
CA ILE A 15 3.34 3.82 -3.16
C ILE A 15 3.19 5.25 -3.73
N ALA A 16 3.21 6.26 -2.86
CA ALA A 16 3.03 7.65 -3.27
C ALA A 16 4.11 8.09 -4.27
N GLN A 17 5.38 7.75 -4.04
CA GLN A 17 6.46 8.06 -4.98
C GLN A 17 6.25 7.42 -6.36
N TYR A 18 5.78 6.17 -6.41
CA TYR A 18 5.44 5.53 -7.68
C TYR A 18 4.20 6.13 -8.36
N CYS A 19 3.19 6.57 -7.59
CA CYS A 19 2.08 7.35 -8.14
C CYS A 19 2.57 8.68 -8.73
N ILE A 20 3.50 9.37 -8.06
CA ILE A 20 4.12 10.61 -8.58
C ILE A 20 4.85 10.32 -9.90
N LEU A 21 5.66 9.24 -9.96
CA LEU A 21 6.35 8.83 -11.20
C LEU A 21 5.36 8.55 -12.34
N ALA A 22 4.29 7.78 -12.07
CA ALA A 22 3.27 7.44 -13.06
C ALA A 22 2.53 8.69 -13.58
N LEU A 23 2.14 9.60 -12.68
CA LEU A 23 1.45 10.84 -13.04
C LEU A 23 2.33 11.77 -13.87
N LEU A 24 3.58 11.99 -13.47
CA LEU A 24 4.53 12.83 -14.22
C LEU A 24 4.83 12.24 -15.60
N GLY A 25 4.94 10.91 -15.69
CA GLY A 25 5.09 10.17 -16.96
C GLY A 25 3.87 10.29 -17.87
N ALA A 26 2.67 10.33 -17.29
CA ALA A 26 1.41 10.56 -18.03
C ALA A 26 1.17 12.04 -18.37
N GLY A 27 2.06 12.95 -17.94
CA GLY A 27 2.05 14.36 -18.32
C GLY A 27 1.36 15.30 -17.33
N TYR A 28 0.83 14.79 -16.20
CA TYR A 28 0.15 15.59 -15.18
C TYR A 28 1.12 16.50 -14.42
N ARG A 29 0.56 17.57 -13.86
CA ARG A 29 1.20 18.32 -12.77
C ARG A 29 0.86 17.65 -11.46
N VAL A 30 1.84 17.53 -10.58
CA VAL A 30 1.69 16.86 -9.30
C VAL A 30 1.97 17.83 -8.16
N ARG A 31 1.07 17.86 -7.19
CA ARG A 31 1.32 18.45 -5.88
C ARG A 31 1.36 17.32 -4.87
N THR A 32 2.35 17.34 -3.98
CA THR A 32 2.44 16.31 -2.95
C THR A 32 2.55 16.89 -1.55
N THR A 33 1.99 16.19 -0.56
CA THR A 33 2.13 16.61 0.84
C THR A 33 3.31 15.93 1.53
N LEU A 34 3.98 16.66 2.42
CA LEU A 34 4.99 16.12 3.34
C LEU A 34 4.66 16.57 4.77
N ARG A 35 4.86 15.69 5.75
CA ARG A 35 4.77 16.08 7.17
C ARG A 35 5.86 17.07 7.57
N SER A 36 7.07 16.83 7.05
CA SER A 36 8.22 17.71 7.22
C SER A 36 8.85 18.00 5.86
N MET A 37 9.03 19.28 5.56
CA MET A 37 9.69 19.74 4.34
C MET A 37 11.18 19.37 4.28
N SER A 38 11.79 18.95 5.39
CA SER A 38 13.15 18.40 5.42
C SER A 38 13.31 17.16 4.52
N ARG A 39 12.22 16.43 4.24
CA ARG A 39 12.23 15.24 3.37
C ARG A 39 12.10 15.57 1.87
N ARG A 40 12.01 16.86 1.50
CA ARG A 40 11.84 17.26 0.10
C ARG A 40 12.95 16.74 -0.79
N GLN A 41 14.21 16.90 -0.38
CA GLN A 41 15.36 16.48 -1.18
C GLN A 41 15.38 14.95 -1.36
N GLU A 42 15.07 14.20 -0.30
CA GLU A 42 14.95 12.75 -0.34
C GLU A 42 13.94 12.28 -1.40
N VAL A 43 12.76 12.91 -1.47
CA VAL A 43 11.77 12.58 -2.50
C VAL A 43 12.31 12.87 -3.90
N LEU A 44 12.97 14.01 -4.11
CA LEU A 44 13.55 14.35 -5.42
C LEU A 44 14.63 13.34 -5.85
N ASP A 45 15.50 12.92 -4.93
CA ASP A 45 16.56 11.95 -5.19
C ASP A 45 15.98 10.56 -5.53
N ASN A 46 14.92 10.15 -4.84
CA ASN A 46 14.23 8.90 -5.12
C ASN A 46 13.51 8.94 -6.47
N LEU A 47 12.86 10.06 -6.83
CA LEU A 47 12.23 10.22 -8.15
C LEU A 47 13.27 10.17 -9.28
N LYS A 48 14.45 10.76 -9.07
CA LYS A 48 15.58 10.66 -9.99
C LYS A 48 16.06 9.21 -10.15
N THR A 49 16.10 8.44 -9.05
CA THR A 49 16.37 7.00 -9.09
C THR A 49 15.29 6.24 -9.88
N GLY A 50 14.04 6.70 -9.81
CA GLY A 50 12.91 6.24 -10.62
C GLY A 50 12.94 6.69 -12.09
N GLY A 51 13.96 7.46 -12.49
CA GLY A 51 14.16 7.92 -13.86
C GLY A 51 13.44 9.22 -14.22
N VAL A 52 12.94 10.00 -13.25
CA VAL A 52 12.21 11.24 -13.49
C VAL A 52 12.85 12.41 -12.74
N GLU A 53 13.16 13.47 -13.48
CA GLU A 53 13.43 14.79 -12.91
C GLU A 53 12.20 15.68 -13.15
N PRO A 54 11.44 16.01 -12.08
CA PRO A 54 10.10 16.58 -12.25
C PRO A 54 10.07 18.03 -12.73
N GLY A 55 11.15 18.80 -12.51
CA GLY A 55 11.17 20.24 -12.79
C GLY A 55 10.07 21.00 -12.04
N ASP A 56 9.38 21.89 -12.73
CA ASP A 56 8.25 22.69 -12.24
C ASP A 56 6.91 21.92 -12.17
N ARG A 57 6.86 20.69 -12.69
CA ARG A 57 5.67 19.84 -12.66
C ARG A 57 5.43 19.18 -11.31
N LEU A 58 6.35 19.27 -10.36
CA LEU A 58 6.17 18.81 -8.97
C LEU A 58 6.26 19.97 -7.98
N SER A 59 5.23 20.10 -7.14
CA SER A 59 5.20 21.03 -6.01
C SER A 59 4.96 20.30 -4.69
N PHE A 60 5.36 20.93 -3.58
CA PHE A 60 5.32 20.33 -2.24
C PHE A 60 4.56 21.25 -1.28
N ILE A 61 3.64 20.69 -0.51
CA ILE A 61 2.92 21.38 0.57
C ILE A 61 3.18 20.66 1.89
N GLN A 62 3.39 21.42 2.96
CA GLN A 62 3.47 20.84 4.29
C GLN A 62 2.05 20.58 4.82
N ALA A 63 1.74 19.32 5.12
CA ALA A 63 0.46 18.93 5.73
C ALA A 63 0.63 17.65 6.55
N ASP A 64 -0.14 17.54 7.63
CA ASP A 64 -0.20 16.36 8.50
C ASP A 64 -1.65 15.91 8.66
N LEU A 65 -1.92 14.60 8.65
CA LEU A 65 -3.27 14.05 8.85
C LEU A 65 -3.80 14.33 10.26
N MET A 66 -2.91 14.66 11.20
CA MET A 66 -3.25 15.02 12.57
C MET A 66 -3.57 16.51 12.75
N SER A 67 -3.48 17.34 11.69
CA SER A 67 -3.70 18.80 11.74
C SER A 67 -4.52 19.29 10.54
N ASP A 68 -5.33 20.34 10.75
CA ASP A 68 -6.12 20.96 9.67
C ASP A 68 -5.29 21.89 8.77
N ALA A 69 -4.10 22.28 9.24
CA ALA A 69 -3.24 23.20 8.52
C ALA A 69 -2.72 22.60 7.20
N GLY A 70 -2.65 23.44 6.16
CA GLY A 70 -2.05 23.12 4.87
C GLY A 70 -2.97 22.40 3.88
N TRP A 71 -4.08 21.79 4.33
CA TRP A 71 -4.98 21.03 3.45
C TRP A 71 -5.73 21.87 2.41
N PRO A 72 -6.24 23.09 2.71
CA PRO A 72 -6.86 23.95 1.70
C PRO A 72 -5.89 24.33 0.57
N GLU A 73 -4.64 24.63 0.90
CA GLU A 73 -3.58 24.91 -0.08
C GLU A 73 -3.20 23.65 -0.87
N ALA A 74 -3.09 22.50 -0.19
CA ALA A 74 -2.78 21.22 -0.81
C ALA A 74 -3.76 20.86 -1.92
N VAL A 75 -5.06 21.07 -1.71
CA VAL A 75 -6.09 20.64 -2.66
C VAL A 75 -6.49 21.72 -3.68
N SER A 76 -6.13 22.98 -3.45
CA SER A 76 -6.51 24.10 -4.32
C SER A 76 -6.12 23.88 -5.78
N GLY A 77 -7.11 23.94 -6.67
CA GLY A 77 -6.95 23.76 -8.12
C GLY A 77 -6.69 22.32 -8.58
N CYS A 78 -6.81 21.32 -7.71
CA CYS A 78 -6.62 19.92 -8.08
C CYS A 78 -7.88 19.34 -8.75
N SER A 79 -7.70 18.68 -9.90
CA SER A 79 -8.76 17.92 -10.57
C SER A 79 -9.02 16.58 -9.86
N TYR A 80 -7.97 15.99 -9.30
CA TYR A 80 -7.98 14.66 -8.68
C TYR A 80 -7.11 14.61 -7.42
N VAL A 81 -7.39 13.64 -6.54
CA VAL A 81 -6.58 13.35 -5.35
C VAL A 81 -6.29 11.85 -5.29
N ILE A 82 -5.02 11.48 -5.15
CA ILE A 82 -4.57 10.14 -4.74
C ILE A 82 -4.19 10.21 -3.26
N HIS A 83 -5.05 9.64 -2.41
CA HIS A 83 -4.87 9.66 -0.97
C HIS A 83 -4.31 8.33 -0.48
N GLY A 84 -3.00 8.26 -0.28
CA GLY A 84 -2.32 7.10 0.31
C GLY A 84 -1.63 7.36 1.65
N ALA A 85 -1.71 8.59 2.16
CA ALA A 85 -1.14 8.92 3.46
C ALA A 85 -1.92 8.20 4.56
N SER A 86 -1.20 7.55 5.46
CA SER A 86 -1.76 6.90 6.63
C SER A 86 -0.92 7.32 7.84
N PRO A 87 -1.51 7.50 9.02
CA PRO A 87 -0.74 7.70 10.24
C PRO A 87 0.26 6.56 10.41
N THR A 88 1.54 6.91 10.54
CA THR A 88 2.61 5.94 10.78
C THR A 88 2.52 5.45 12.22
N PRO A 89 2.56 4.13 12.47
CA PRO A 89 2.69 3.62 13.83
C PRO A 89 3.98 4.13 14.46
N SER A 90 3.88 4.86 15.57
CA SER A 90 5.03 5.39 16.32
C SER A 90 5.57 4.39 17.36
N GLY A 91 4.81 3.32 17.66
CA GLY A 91 5.10 2.38 18.75
C GLY A 91 4.43 2.77 20.07
N ASP A 92 3.89 3.99 20.18
CA ASP A 92 3.16 4.48 21.35
C ASP A 92 1.68 4.04 21.37
N GLN A 93 1.23 3.35 20.33
CA GLN A 93 -0.17 2.91 20.24
C GLN A 93 -0.41 1.72 21.17
N VAL A 94 -1.00 1.99 22.33
CA VAL A 94 -1.29 0.98 23.34
C VAL A 94 -2.73 0.48 23.18
N ARG A 95 -3.65 1.37 22.82
CA ARG A 95 -5.09 1.08 22.70
C ARG A 95 -5.51 0.99 21.25
N GLU A 96 -6.61 0.29 20.99
CA GLU A 96 -7.18 0.19 19.65
C GLU A 96 -7.54 1.57 19.08
N GLU A 97 -8.05 2.48 19.92
CA GLU A 97 -8.44 3.82 19.51
C GLU A 97 -7.26 4.64 18.94
N ASP A 98 -6.04 4.37 19.40
CA ASP A 98 -4.81 5.02 18.95
C ASP A 98 -4.46 4.64 17.49
N TRP A 99 -5.01 3.52 16.99
CA TRP A 99 -4.88 3.09 15.61
C TRP A 99 -6.05 3.57 14.75
N VAL A 100 -7.27 3.50 15.28
CA VAL A 100 -8.50 3.72 14.52
C VAL A 100 -8.76 5.21 14.29
N ARG A 101 -8.74 6.03 15.34
CA ARG A 101 -9.11 7.45 15.22
C ARG A 101 -8.23 8.21 14.23
N PRO A 102 -6.88 8.12 14.31
CA PRO A 102 -6.03 8.82 13.36
C PRO A 102 -6.28 8.42 11.90
N ALA A 103 -6.57 7.13 11.65
CA ALA A 103 -6.80 6.63 10.31
C ALA A 103 -8.15 7.11 9.75
N VAL A 104 -9.21 7.06 10.55
CA VAL A 104 -10.54 7.53 10.18
C VAL A 104 -10.53 9.06 9.98
N ASP A 105 -10.05 9.80 10.97
CA ASP A 105 -10.06 11.27 10.94
C ASP A 105 -9.17 11.82 9.82
N GLY A 106 -8.02 11.18 9.58
CA GLY A 106 -7.13 11.52 8.48
C GLY A 106 -7.80 11.38 7.11
N ASN A 107 -8.45 10.23 6.85
CA ASN A 107 -9.19 10.01 5.61
C ASN A 107 -10.31 11.04 5.42
N LEU A 108 -11.14 11.23 6.46
CA LEU A 108 -12.27 12.15 6.41
C LEU A 108 -11.81 13.61 6.21
N ARG A 109 -10.68 14.01 6.80
CA ARG A 109 -10.10 15.34 6.59
C ARG A 109 -9.79 15.59 5.12
N VAL A 110 -9.11 14.64 4.45
CA VAL A 110 -8.78 14.75 3.03
C VAL A 110 -10.03 14.74 2.15
N LEU A 111 -11.01 13.89 2.48
CA LEU A 111 -12.27 13.82 1.73
C LEU A 111 -13.10 15.11 1.84
N ARG A 112 -13.16 15.72 3.03
CA ARG A 112 -13.84 17.02 3.24
C ARG A 112 -13.21 18.13 2.41
N VAL A 113 -11.89 18.30 2.48
CA VAL A 113 -11.23 19.36 1.71
C VAL A 113 -11.31 19.10 0.20
N ALA A 114 -11.29 17.84 -0.24
CA ALA A 114 -11.45 17.48 -1.64
C ALA A 114 -12.86 17.83 -2.14
N ARG A 115 -13.90 17.49 -1.38
CA ARG A 115 -15.28 17.89 -1.66
C ARG A 115 -15.40 19.41 -1.74
N ASP A 116 -14.92 20.12 -0.72
CA ASP A 116 -15.08 21.58 -0.60
C ASP A 116 -14.34 22.34 -1.72
N ALA A 117 -13.26 21.75 -2.25
CA ALA A 117 -12.52 22.26 -3.39
C ALA A 117 -13.05 21.77 -4.76
N ALA A 118 -14.19 21.08 -4.79
CA ALA A 118 -14.81 20.52 -5.99
C ALA A 118 -13.88 19.59 -6.80
N VAL A 119 -13.03 18.82 -6.11
CA VAL A 119 -12.25 17.73 -6.72
C VAL A 119 -13.23 16.75 -7.37
N LYS A 120 -12.90 16.27 -8.57
CA LYS A 120 -13.76 15.33 -9.28
C LYS A 120 -13.78 13.96 -8.58
N ARG A 121 -12.59 13.41 -8.30
CA ARG A 121 -12.45 12.08 -7.70
C ARG A 121 -11.27 11.99 -6.75
N VAL A 122 -11.48 11.28 -5.64
CA VAL A 122 -10.43 10.78 -4.76
C VAL A 122 -10.23 9.29 -5.03
N VAL A 123 -8.98 8.87 -5.24
CA VAL A 123 -8.58 7.46 -5.20
C VAL A 123 -7.89 7.20 -3.87
N LEU A 124 -8.55 6.46 -2.99
CA LEU A 124 -8.05 6.14 -1.65
C LEU A 124 -7.25 4.84 -1.67
N THR A 125 -5.99 4.89 -1.21
CA THR A 125 -5.20 3.69 -0.94
C THR A 125 -5.64 3.09 0.40
N SER A 126 -6.45 2.03 0.32
CA SER A 126 -6.79 1.20 1.47
C SER A 126 -5.77 0.07 1.61
N ALA A 127 -6.19 -1.12 2.04
CA ALA A 127 -5.34 -2.29 2.19
C ALA A 127 -6.15 -3.57 2.03
N PHE A 128 -5.48 -4.66 1.66
CA PHE A 128 -6.07 -5.99 1.67
C PHE A 128 -6.61 -6.41 3.05
N GLY A 129 -6.03 -5.93 4.15
CA GLY A 129 -6.59 -6.22 5.47
C GLY A 129 -7.84 -5.43 5.85
N ALA A 130 -8.39 -4.58 4.95
CA ALA A 130 -9.78 -4.13 5.01
C ALA A 130 -10.77 -5.15 4.41
N ILE A 131 -10.25 -6.18 3.73
CA ILE A 131 -10.99 -7.24 3.04
C ILE A 131 -10.86 -8.58 3.76
N ALA A 132 -9.64 -8.96 4.15
CA ALA A 132 -9.34 -10.31 4.65
C ALA A 132 -8.97 -10.38 6.14
N GLY A 133 -8.96 -9.26 6.87
CA GLY A 133 -8.65 -9.25 8.30
C GLY A 133 -9.69 -10.00 9.13
N GLY A 134 -9.26 -10.72 10.17
CA GLY A 134 -10.16 -11.39 11.11
C GLY A 134 -10.75 -12.73 10.64
N HIS A 135 -10.59 -13.08 9.36
CA HIS A 135 -11.01 -14.39 8.82
C HIS A 135 -10.01 -15.47 9.22
N SER A 136 -10.45 -16.52 9.92
CA SER A 136 -9.61 -17.65 10.37
C SER A 136 -9.86 -18.96 9.63
N GLU A 137 -10.99 -19.06 8.93
CA GLU A 137 -11.43 -20.30 8.29
C GLU A 137 -10.93 -20.43 6.86
N PRO A 138 -10.59 -21.65 6.39
CA PRO A 138 -10.32 -21.92 4.98
C PRO A 138 -11.50 -21.49 4.11
N ARG A 139 -11.20 -20.80 3.00
CA ARG A 139 -12.22 -20.34 2.05
C ARG A 139 -12.22 -21.21 0.80
N ASN A 140 -13.40 -21.43 0.24
CA ASN A 140 -13.57 -22.17 -1.02
C ASN A 140 -13.37 -21.28 -2.27
N ARG A 141 -13.18 -19.97 -2.08
CA ARG A 141 -12.87 -19.01 -3.14
C ARG A 141 -11.85 -17.98 -2.67
N PRO A 142 -11.05 -17.39 -3.58
CA PRO A 142 -10.23 -16.23 -3.26
C PRO A 142 -11.06 -15.06 -2.71
N PHE A 143 -10.44 -14.21 -1.92
CA PHE A 143 -11.00 -12.91 -1.54
C PHE A 143 -11.19 -12.04 -2.78
N ASP A 144 -12.27 -11.27 -2.81
CA ASP A 144 -12.56 -10.27 -3.85
C ASP A 144 -13.08 -8.97 -3.23
N GLU A 145 -13.44 -8.00 -4.07
CA GLU A 145 -13.85 -6.67 -3.63
C GLU A 145 -15.21 -6.60 -2.94
N THR A 146 -15.98 -7.69 -2.92
CA THR A 146 -17.24 -7.79 -2.17
C THR A 146 -17.01 -8.15 -0.70
N ASP A 147 -15.83 -8.66 -0.38
CA ASP A 147 -15.49 -9.07 0.98
C ASP A 147 -15.09 -7.87 1.86
N TRP A 148 -15.38 -8.01 3.15
CA TRP A 148 -14.92 -7.11 4.21
C TRP A 148 -14.29 -7.92 5.32
N SER A 149 -13.32 -7.32 6.01
CA SER A 149 -12.74 -7.91 7.21
C SER A 149 -13.79 -8.20 8.27
N ASP A 150 -13.65 -9.34 8.93
CA ASP A 150 -14.49 -9.72 10.06
C ASP A 150 -13.99 -9.00 11.33
N LEU A 151 -14.79 -8.03 11.78
CA LEU A 151 -14.50 -7.24 12.97
C LEU A 151 -14.81 -7.98 14.28
N ALA A 152 -15.60 -9.05 14.23
CA ALA A 152 -15.88 -9.93 15.37
C ALA A 152 -14.80 -11.01 15.53
N GLY A 153 -14.07 -11.30 14.46
CA GLY A 153 -12.94 -12.22 14.44
C GLY A 153 -11.68 -11.66 15.11
N ASN A 154 -10.62 -12.48 15.14
CA ASN A 154 -9.32 -12.10 15.69
C ASN A 154 -8.54 -11.22 14.70
N ILE A 155 -8.85 -9.92 14.70
CA ILE A 155 -8.27 -8.93 13.80
C ILE A 155 -7.19 -8.09 14.49
N ALA A 156 -6.04 -7.91 13.84
CA ALA A 156 -5.00 -7.04 14.35
C ALA A 156 -5.44 -5.56 14.32
N PRO A 157 -5.08 -4.72 15.31
CA PRO A 157 -5.52 -3.31 15.39
C PRO A 157 -5.30 -2.50 14.11
N TYR A 158 -4.16 -2.71 13.43
CA TYR A 158 -3.86 -2.07 12.15
C TYR A 158 -4.84 -2.46 11.03
N GLN A 159 -5.24 -3.73 10.94
CA GLN A 159 -6.19 -4.18 9.91
C GLN A 159 -7.61 -3.70 10.21
N LYS A 160 -7.96 -3.67 11.50
CA LYS A 160 -9.21 -3.09 11.97
C LYS A 160 -9.29 -1.60 11.65
N SER A 161 -8.22 -0.83 11.88
CA SER A 161 -8.21 0.60 11.54
C SER A 161 -8.35 0.83 10.03
N LYS A 162 -7.71 0.02 9.18
CA LYS A 162 -7.89 0.09 7.72
C LYS A 162 -9.33 -0.22 7.30
N THR A 163 -9.95 -1.23 7.91
CA THR A 163 -11.36 -1.57 7.64
C THR A 163 -12.29 -0.42 8.00
N LEU A 164 -12.15 0.13 9.22
CA LEU A 164 -13.00 1.21 9.72
C LEU A 164 -12.80 2.52 8.95
N ALA A 165 -11.55 2.85 8.60
CA ALA A 165 -11.23 4.05 7.83
C ALA A 165 -11.76 3.99 6.38
N GLU A 166 -11.77 2.80 5.75
CA GLU A 166 -12.39 2.63 4.43
C GLU A 166 -13.93 2.70 4.51
N ARG A 167 -14.55 2.04 5.50
CA ARG A 167 -16.00 2.14 5.72
C ARG A 167 -16.44 3.59 5.95
N ALA A 168 -15.73 4.32 6.81
CA ALA A 168 -16.02 5.72 7.07
C ALA A 168 -15.89 6.60 5.80
N ALA A 169 -14.94 6.30 4.91
CA ALA A 169 -14.80 6.99 3.64
C ALA A 169 -16.01 6.76 2.72
N TRP A 170 -16.48 5.51 2.60
CA TRP A 170 -17.70 5.20 1.85
C TRP A 170 -18.96 5.82 2.45
N ASP A 171 -19.08 5.78 3.78
CA ASP A 171 -20.18 6.42 4.51
C ASP A 171 -20.18 7.94 4.25
N PHE A 172 -19.02 8.60 4.30
CA PHE A 172 -18.88 10.02 3.98
C PHE A 172 -19.35 10.33 2.57
N ILE A 173 -18.92 9.56 1.56
CA ILE A 173 -19.34 9.78 0.16
C ILE A 173 -20.85 9.64 0.02
N SER A 174 -21.46 8.66 0.69
CA SER A 174 -22.91 8.43 0.62
C SER A 174 -23.74 9.55 1.27
N ARG A 175 -23.25 10.17 2.34
CA ARG A 175 -24.01 11.14 3.16
C ARG A 175 -23.66 12.59 2.88
N GLU A 176 -22.39 12.85 2.61
CA GLU A 176 -21.78 14.18 2.61
C GLU A 176 -20.92 14.43 1.36
N GLY A 177 -20.84 13.49 0.40
CA GLY A 177 -19.92 13.56 -0.73
C GLY A 177 -20.20 14.70 -1.71
N ASN A 178 -21.44 15.17 -1.81
CA ASN A 178 -21.85 16.33 -2.66
C ASN A 178 -21.26 16.30 -4.08
N GLY A 179 -21.27 15.13 -4.73
CA GLY A 179 -20.74 14.95 -6.09
C GLY A 179 -19.29 14.50 -6.18
N LEU A 180 -18.54 14.49 -5.06
CA LEU A 180 -17.20 13.91 -4.99
C LEU A 180 -17.28 12.40 -5.27
N GLU A 181 -16.48 11.93 -6.23
CA GLU A 181 -16.36 10.52 -6.54
C GLU A 181 -15.27 9.86 -5.70
N LEU A 182 -15.49 8.60 -5.32
CA LEU A 182 -14.50 7.78 -4.64
C LEU A 182 -14.27 6.48 -5.39
N ALA A 183 -13.00 6.09 -5.48
CA ALA A 183 -12.57 4.73 -5.77
C ALA A 183 -11.57 4.31 -4.70
N THR A 184 -11.54 3.03 -4.33
CA THR A 184 -10.51 2.51 -3.43
C THR A 184 -9.61 1.51 -4.15
N VAL A 185 -8.32 1.58 -3.85
CA VAL A 185 -7.35 0.54 -4.23
C VAL A 185 -6.92 -0.17 -2.96
N ASN A 186 -7.15 -1.47 -2.89
CA ASN A 186 -6.84 -2.35 -1.77
C ASN A 186 -5.65 -3.24 -2.14
N PRO A 187 -4.41 -2.74 -2.03
CA PRO A 187 -3.24 -3.52 -2.37
C PRO A 187 -3.01 -4.67 -1.38
N THR A 188 -2.51 -5.78 -1.90
CA THR A 188 -1.97 -6.89 -1.11
C THR A 188 -0.53 -6.57 -0.66
N THR A 189 0.38 -7.54 -0.58
CA THR A 189 1.78 -7.25 -0.27
C THR A 189 2.43 -6.53 -1.44
N VAL A 190 2.65 -5.22 -1.27
CA VAL A 190 3.27 -4.38 -2.30
C VAL A 190 4.78 -4.58 -2.31
N LEU A 191 5.28 -5.21 -3.36
CA LEU A 191 6.71 -5.38 -3.63
C LEU A 191 7.09 -4.59 -4.89
N GLY A 192 8.37 -4.52 -5.21
CA GLY A 192 8.90 -3.82 -6.38
C GLY A 192 10.22 -3.13 -6.06
N PRO A 193 10.83 -2.45 -7.04
CA PRO A 193 12.11 -1.80 -6.84
C PRO A 193 12.05 -0.77 -5.70
N ALA A 194 13.04 -0.77 -4.81
CA ALA A 194 13.26 0.35 -3.90
C ALA A 194 13.85 1.54 -4.69
N LEU A 195 13.40 2.75 -4.34
CA LEU A 195 13.92 4.01 -4.89
C LEU A 195 14.99 4.66 -4.01
N GLY A 196 15.12 4.20 -2.75
CA GLY A 196 16.04 4.75 -1.77
C GLY A 196 16.09 3.90 -0.50
N PRO A 197 16.80 4.35 0.55
CA PRO A 197 16.99 3.62 1.80
C PRO A 197 15.76 3.64 2.72
N ASP A 198 14.83 4.59 2.54
CA ASP A 198 13.53 4.57 3.23
C ASP A 198 12.51 3.86 2.33
N TYR A 199 12.18 2.63 2.68
CA TYR A 199 11.27 1.77 1.93
C TYR A 199 10.20 1.15 2.83
N SER A 200 9.11 0.71 2.20
CA SER A 200 7.95 0.12 2.87
C SER A 200 8.30 -1.08 3.76
N HIS A 201 7.51 -1.30 4.81
CA HIS A 201 7.55 -2.51 5.64
C HIS A 201 7.46 -3.80 4.81
N SER A 202 6.76 -3.80 3.68
CA SER A 202 6.67 -4.95 2.77
C SER A 202 8.01 -5.31 2.14
N ILE A 203 8.86 -4.32 1.81
CA ILE A 203 10.21 -4.56 1.27
C ILE A 203 11.12 -5.20 2.32
N ARG A 204 10.87 -4.94 3.62
CA ARG A 204 11.59 -5.61 4.72
C ARG A 204 11.40 -7.13 4.70
N LEU A 205 10.30 -7.65 4.15
CA LEU A 205 10.10 -9.09 3.99
C LEU A 205 11.22 -9.71 3.14
N ILE A 206 11.47 -9.13 1.97
CA ILE A 206 12.51 -9.61 1.05
C ILE A 206 13.90 -9.34 1.62
N LYS A 207 14.10 -8.16 2.22
CA LYS A 207 15.37 -7.83 2.89
C LYS A 207 15.74 -8.84 3.98
N ASN A 208 14.81 -9.15 4.89
CA ASN A 208 15.05 -10.09 5.98
C ASN A 208 15.39 -11.50 5.46
N MET A 209 14.77 -11.92 4.35
CA MET A 209 15.12 -13.18 3.69
C MET A 209 16.56 -13.14 3.16
N LEU A 210 16.95 -12.06 2.49
CA LEU A 210 18.29 -11.87 1.90
C LEU A 210 19.39 -11.73 2.96
N ASP A 211 19.13 -11.05 4.08
CA ASP A 211 20.07 -10.89 5.18
C ASP A 211 20.25 -12.18 6.01
N GLY A 212 19.34 -13.14 5.88
CA GLY A 212 19.38 -14.42 6.56
C GLY A 212 18.45 -14.47 7.78
N GLN A 213 17.24 -14.96 7.57
CA GLN A 213 16.30 -15.32 8.63
C GLN A 213 16.33 -16.84 8.93
N PRO A 214 16.02 -17.27 10.15
CA PRO A 214 16.14 -18.70 10.54
C PRO A 214 15.24 -19.65 9.73
N GLY A 215 14.11 -19.15 9.23
CA GLY A 215 13.19 -19.91 8.37
C GLY A 215 11.96 -19.09 8.00
N CYS A 216 11.09 -19.67 7.20
CA CYS A 216 9.84 -19.08 6.72
C CYS A 216 8.68 -19.52 7.63
N PRO A 217 7.99 -18.60 8.32
CA PRO A 217 6.68 -18.90 8.89
C PRO A 217 5.71 -19.40 7.80
N LYS A 218 4.78 -20.28 8.15
CA LYS A 218 3.74 -20.77 7.23
C LYS A 218 2.67 -19.70 7.02
N ILE A 219 3.04 -18.64 6.30
CA ILE A 219 2.18 -17.52 5.93
C ILE A 219 2.00 -17.54 4.42
N ASN A 220 0.77 -17.36 3.98
CA ASN A 220 0.38 -17.22 2.59
C ASN A 220 0.04 -15.76 2.30
N THR A 221 0.45 -15.24 1.14
CA THR A 221 0.17 -13.84 0.77
C THR A 221 0.15 -13.65 -0.74
N CYS A 222 -0.73 -12.77 -1.21
CA CYS A 222 -0.67 -12.25 -2.57
C CYS A 222 0.35 -11.12 -2.69
N VAL A 223 1.03 -11.06 -3.81
CA VAL A 223 2.01 -10.02 -4.13
C VAL A 223 1.48 -9.16 -5.28
N VAL A 224 1.76 -7.86 -5.22
CA VAL A 224 1.53 -6.93 -6.33
C VAL A 224 2.73 -6.01 -6.47
N ASP A 225 3.11 -5.69 -7.70
CA ASP A 225 4.19 -4.73 -7.95
C ASP A 225 3.71 -3.30 -7.67
N VAL A 226 4.53 -2.49 -7.00
CA VAL A 226 4.26 -1.08 -6.68
C VAL A 226 4.02 -0.23 -7.93
N ARG A 227 4.67 -0.58 -9.05
CA ARG A 227 4.45 0.07 -10.35
C ARG A 227 3.05 -0.20 -10.87
N ASP A 228 2.53 -1.41 -10.64
CA ASP A 228 1.19 -1.80 -11.05
C ASP A 228 0.13 -1.26 -10.08
N VAL A 229 0.46 -1.11 -8.80
CA VAL A 229 -0.39 -0.36 -7.86
C VAL A 229 -0.53 1.09 -8.31
N ALA A 230 0.56 1.75 -8.71
CA ALA A 230 0.51 3.12 -9.23
C ALA A 230 -0.29 3.23 -10.54
N ASP A 231 -0.09 2.28 -11.47
CA ASP A 231 -0.90 2.18 -12.70
C ASP A 231 -2.40 2.00 -12.38
N LEU A 232 -2.74 1.16 -11.40
CA LEU A 232 -4.13 0.97 -10.97
C LEU A 232 -4.73 2.25 -10.37
N HIS A 233 -3.98 2.99 -9.57
CA HIS A 233 -4.44 4.29 -9.06
C HIS A 233 -4.68 5.28 -10.20
N LEU A 234 -3.78 5.35 -11.19
CA LEU A 234 -3.93 6.21 -12.36
C LEU A 234 -5.18 5.83 -13.17
N ARG A 235 -5.41 4.54 -13.42
CA ARG A 235 -6.62 4.06 -14.11
C ARG A 235 -7.89 4.38 -13.34
N ALA A 236 -7.91 4.07 -12.04
CA ALA A 236 -9.06 4.35 -11.18
C ALA A 236 -9.35 5.86 -11.05
N MET A 237 -8.32 6.70 -11.19
CA MET A 237 -8.46 8.15 -11.18
C MET A 237 -9.23 8.68 -12.40
N VAL A 238 -8.98 8.12 -13.60
CA VAL A 238 -9.48 8.69 -14.87
C VAL A 238 -10.66 7.93 -15.46
N ASP A 239 -10.76 6.63 -15.25
CA ASP A 239 -11.77 5.79 -15.90
C ASP A 239 -13.15 6.02 -15.27
N PRO A 240 -14.20 6.38 -16.04
CA PRO A 240 -15.55 6.54 -15.51
C PRO A 240 -16.08 5.31 -14.76
N ALA A 241 -15.70 4.10 -15.17
CA ALA A 241 -16.14 2.86 -14.57
C ALA A 241 -15.59 2.63 -13.15
N ALA A 242 -14.59 3.40 -12.72
CA ALA A 242 -14.03 3.31 -11.38
C ALA A 242 -14.85 4.03 -10.30
N LYS A 243 -15.83 4.86 -10.69
CA LYS A 243 -16.67 5.61 -9.75
C LYS A 243 -17.46 4.65 -8.86
N GLY A 244 -17.27 4.77 -7.54
CA GLY A 244 -18.01 3.97 -6.56
C GLY A 244 -17.45 2.55 -6.39
N GLU A 245 -16.27 2.27 -6.96
CA GLU A 245 -15.71 0.93 -6.98
C GLU A 245 -14.53 0.76 -6.03
N ARG A 246 -14.45 -0.45 -5.47
CA ARG A 246 -13.27 -0.98 -4.79
C ARG A 246 -12.51 -1.86 -5.77
N PHE A 247 -11.18 -1.80 -5.75
CA PHE A 247 -10.28 -2.61 -6.58
C PHE A 247 -9.23 -3.30 -5.72
N LEU A 248 -9.18 -4.63 -5.77
CA LEU A 248 -8.14 -5.39 -5.13
C LEU A 248 -6.90 -5.42 -6.03
N ALA A 249 -5.77 -4.87 -5.56
CA ALA A 249 -4.52 -4.93 -6.29
C ALA A 249 -3.74 -6.20 -5.88
N ALA A 250 -3.97 -7.29 -6.62
CA ALA A 250 -3.28 -8.57 -6.48
C ALA A 250 -2.85 -9.08 -7.86
N SER A 251 -1.65 -9.65 -7.95
CA SER A 251 -1.16 -10.28 -9.18
C SER A 251 -1.01 -11.79 -8.99
N GLY A 252 -1.67 -12.56 -9.85
CA GLY A 252 -1.66 -14.02 -9.82
C GLY A 252 -2.19 -14.61 -8.52
N ASN A 253 -1.83 -15.87 -8.26
CA ASN A 253 -2.21 -16.56 -7.03
C ASN A 253 -1.31 -16.17 -5.86
N SER A 254 -1.80 -16.36 -4.64
CA SER A 254 -1.00 -16.24 -3.44
C SER A 254 0.16 -17.22 -3.40
N LEU A 255 1.21 -16.83 -2.68
CA LEU A 255 2.41 -17.62 -2.46
C LEU A 255 2.61 -17.85 -0.96
N TRP A 256 3.10 -19.03 -0.60
CA TRP A 256 3.67 -19.22 0.73
C TRP A 256 5.02 -18.52 0.81
N LEU A 257 5.38 -18.01 1.98
CA LEU A 257 6.68 -17.37 2.17
C LEU A 257 7.87 -18.26 1.80
N VAL A 258 7.72 -19.59 1.94
CA VAL A 258 8.74 -20.56 1.51
C VAL A 258 8.91 -20.58 -0.01
N ASP A 259 7.86 -20.35 -0.78
CA ASP A 259 7.93 -20.32 -2.24
C ASP A 259 8.58 -19.03 -2.73
N ILE A 260 8.32 -17.90 -2.05
CA ILE A 260 9.09 -16.66 -2.24
C ILE A 260 10.59 -16.91 -1.96
N ALA A 261 10.93 -17.60 -0.87
CA ALA A 261 12.32 -17.90 -0.53
C ALA A 261 13.00 -18.82 -1.57
N LYS A 262 12.29 -19.84 -2.08
CA LYS A 262 12.79 -20.70 -3.16
C LYS A 262 13.03 -19.89 -4.43
N LEU A 263 12.10 -19.00 -4.77
CA LEU A 263 12.20 -18.13 -5.95
C LEU A 263 13.42 -17.21 -5.85
N LEU A 264 13.63 -16.57 -4.70
CA LEU A 264 14.81 -15.74 -4.45
C LEU A 264 16.10 -16.54 -4.63
N LYS A 265 16.20 -17.75 -4.07
CA LYS A 265 17.37 -18.62 -4.26
C LYS A 265 17.62 -18.99 -5.71
N ALA A 266 16.57 -19.26 -6.47
CA ALA A 266 16.67 -19.70 -7.85
C ALA A 266 17.13 -18.57 -8.80
N ARG A 267 16.77 -17.31 -8.51
CA ARG A 267 16.87 -16.22 -9.48
C ARG A 267 17.82 -15.08 -9.10
N VAL A 268 18.08 -14.85 -7.81
CA VAL A 268 18.85 -13.68 -7.33
C VAL A 268 20.35 -13.99 -7.16
N GLY A 269 20.75 -15.25 -7.35
CA GLY A 269 22.15 -15.67 -7.33
C GLY A 269 22.81 -15.57 -5.95
N THR A 270 24.06 -15.10 -5.90
CA THR A 270 24.88 -15.10 -4.67
C THR A 270 24.32 -14.24 -3.55
N ALA A 271 23.56 -13.19 -3.88
CA ALA A 271 22.88 -12.35 -2.89
C ALA A 271 21.81 -13.12 -2.10
N ALA A 272 21.26 -14.22 -2.63
CA ALA A 272 20.31 -15.07 -1.93
C ALA A 272 20.95 -16.23 -1.14
N ARG A 273 22.28 -16.25 -0.96
CA ARG A 273 22.99 -17.36 -0.26
C ARG A 273 22.50 -17.60 1.17
N LYS A 274 22.09 -16.54 1.88
CA LYS A 274 21.64 -16.59 3.27
C LYS A 274 20.14 -16.93 3.40
N VAL A 275 19.39 -16.95 2.30
CA VAL A 275 17.95 -17.22 2.31
C VAL A 275 17.71 -18.61 2.87
N SER A 276 16.82 -18.73 3.86
CA SER A 276 16.37 -20.02 4.39
C SER A 276 15.10 -20.46 3.67
N THR A 277 15.07 -21.72 3.20
CA THR A 277 13.89 -22.36 2.59
C THR A 277 13.21 -23.34 3.56
N ARG A 278 13.57 -23.29 4.85
CA ARG A 278 12.98 -24.14 5.89
C ARG A 278 11.66 -23.53 6.35
N VAL A 279 10.60 -24.33 6.41
CA VAL A 279 9.33 -23.92 7.00
C VAL A 279 9.40 -24.07 8.51
N LEU A 280 9.08 -23.01 9.26
CA LEU A 280 9.00 -23.06 10.71
C LEU A 280 7.64 -23.62 11.15
N PRO A 281 7.60 -24.61 12.07
CA PRO A 281 6.35 -25.15 12.59
C PRO A 281 5.47 -24.09 13.25
N ASN A 282 4.15 -24.14 13.04
CA ASN A 282 3.21 -23.14 13.58
C ASN A 282 3.24 -23.08 15.12
N TRP A 283 3.39 -24.21 15.81
CA TRP A 283 3.47 -24.24 17.28
C TRP A 283 4.69 -23.46 17.80
N PHE A 284 5.82 -23.54 17.08
CA PHE A 284 7.04 -22.81 17.43
C PHE A 284 6.84 -21.31 17.27
N ILE A 285 6.19 -20.88 16.19
CA ILE A 285 5.88 -19.46 15.98
C ILE A 285 4.93 -18.93 17.05
N ARG A 286 3.90 -19.71 17.42
CA ARG A 286 2.98 -19.35 18.51
C ARG A 286 3.71 -19.18 19.84
N LEU A 287 4.68 -20.04 20.15
CA LEU A 287 5.51 -19.91 21.34
C LEU A 287 6.35 -18.62 21.31
N VAL A 288 7.04 -18.34 20.21
CA VAL A 288 7.85 -17.11 20.06
C VAL A 288 6.99 -15.86 20.15
N ALA A 289 5.74 -15.89 19.66
CA ALA A 289 4.81 -14.77 19.71
C ALA A 289 4.38 -14.36 21.13
N VAL A 290 4.49 -15.26 22.12
CA VAL A 290 4.25 -14.89 23.53
C VAL A 290 5.26 -13.83 23.98
N PHE A 291 6.52 -13.99 23.58
CA PHE A 291 7.64 -13.15 24.01
C PHE A 291 7.98 -12.02 23.01
N ASN A 292 7.51 -12.12 21.76
CA ASN A 292 7.80 -11.14 20.72
C ASN A 292 6.52 -10.50 20.16
N PRO A 293 6.25 -9.21 20.50
CA PRO A 293 5.08 -8.48 20.00
C PRO A 293 4.97 -8.43 18.46
N ALA A 294 6.09 -8.34 17.74
CA ALA A 294 6.07 -8.32 16.27
C ALA A 294 5.54 -9.63 15.67
N MET A 295 5.78 -10.75 16.36
CA MET A 295 5.29 -12.07 15.95
C MET A 295 3.82 -12.28 16.27
N ARG A 296 3.24 -11.58 17.27
CA ARG A 296 1.79 -11.66 17.56
C ARG A 296 0.94 -11.21 16.37
N GLY A 297 1.38 -10.19 15.66
CA GLY A 297 0.69 -9.63 14.50
C GLY A 297 0.55 -10.58 13.31
N ILE A 298 1.30 -11.70 13.28
CA ILE A 298 1.23 -12.70 12.20
C ILE A 298 0.63 -14.04 12.63
N VAL A 299 0.37 -14.26 13.93
CA VAL A 299 -0.16 -15.53 14.43
C VAL A 299 -1.51 -15.87 13.80
N TRP A 300 -2.36 -14.87 13.57
CA TRP A 300 -3.68 -15.06 12.98
C TRP A 300 -3.63 -15.55 11.51
N GLN A 301 -2.52 -15.32 10.80
CA GLN A 301 -2.34 -15.73 9.40
C GLN A 301 -1.72 -17.13 9.26
N LEU A 302 -1.29 -17.75 10.36
CA LEU A 302 -0.50 -18.99 10.27
C LEU A 302 -1.34 -20.15 9.73
N GLY A 303 -0.96 -20.62 8.54
CA GLY A 303 -1.61 -21.72 7.84
C GLY A 303 -2.90 -21.36 7.11
N ALA A 304 -3.34 -20.09 7.17
CA ALA A 304 -4.50 -19.61 6.43
C ALA A 304 -4.14 -19.43 4.94
N ASP A 305 -5.08 -19.72 4.05
CA ASP A 305 -4.99 -19.35 2.64
C ASP A 305 -5.56 -17.95 2.45
N MET A 306 -4.70 -17.03 2.01
CA MET A 306 -5.00 -15.61 1.84
C MET A 306 -5.05 -15.23 0.36
N ASN A 307 -5.38 -16.19 -0.51
CA ASN A 307 -5.52 -15.93 -1.94
C ASN A 307 -6.60 -14.89 -2.23
N ALA A 308 -6.33 -14.03 -3.20
CA ALA A 308 -7.18 -12.89 -3.52
C ALA A 308 -7.15 -12.61 -5.03
N SER A 309 -8.24 -12.12 -5.59
CA SER A 309 -8.41 -11.94 -7.04
C SER A 309 -8.43 -10.46 -7.44
N GLY A 310 -7.49 -10.05 -8.31
CA GLY A 310 -7.50 -8.73 -8.95
C GLY A 310 -8.34 -8.65 -10.22
N ARG A 311 -9.15 -9.67 -10.52
CA ARG A 311 -9.84 -9.85 -11.81
C ARG A 311 -10.77 -8.69 -12.16
N LYS A 312 -11.41 -8.06 -11.17
CA LYS A 312 -12.28 -6.92 -11.42
C LYS A 312 -11.53 -5.75 -12.05
N ALA A 313 -10.33 -5.42 -11.55
CA ALA A 313 -9.50 -4.37 -12.12
C ALA A 313 -9.03 -4.72 -13.55
N GLU A 314 -8.71 -5.99 -13.80
CA GLU A 314 -8.35 -6.48 -15.14
C GLU A 314 -9.50 -6.33 -16.14
N CYS A 315 -10.72 -6.75 -15.75
CA CYS A 315 -11.89 -6.71 -16.61
C CYS A 315 -12.45 -5.30 -16.80
N LEU A 316 -12.52 -4.50 -15.72
CA LEU A 316 -13.21 -3.20 -15.73
C LEU A 316 -12.29 -2.07 -16.21
N LEU A 317 -11.01 -2.10 -15.85
CA LEU A 317 -10.06 -1.00 -16.13
C LEU A 317 -8.96 -1.40 -17.12
N GLY A 318 -9.01 -2.62 -17.65
CA GLY A 318 -7.96 -3.17 -18.50
C GLY A 318 -6.59 -3.23 -17.81
N TRP A 319 -6.58 -3.34 -16.48
CA TRP A 319 -5.35 -3.42 -15.69
C TRP A 319 -4.61 -4.72 -16.01
N LYS A 320 -3.29 -4.65 -16.25
CA LYS A 320 -2.46 -5.79 -16.64
C LYS A 320 -1.22 -5.83 -15.75
N PRO A 321 -1.33 -6.37 -14.53
CA PRO A 321 -0.21 -6.38 -13.61
C PRO A 321 0.91 -7.29 -14.10
N ARG A 322 2.16 -6.95 -13.75
CA ARG A 322 3.31 -7.84 -13.84
C ARG A 322 3.11 -9.05 -12.95
N SER A 323 3.82 -10.14 -13.24
CA SER A 323 3.77 -11.33 -12.40
C SER A 323 4.27 -11.04 -10.97
N HIS A 324 3.76 -11.79 -9.99
CA HIS A 324 4.30 -11.77 -8.62
C HIS A 324 5.81 -12.09 -8.58
N GLU A 325 6.31 -12.92 -9.51
CA GLU A 325 7.73 -13.24 -9.63
C GLU A 325 8.55 -12.00 -10.00
N GLU A 326 8.15 -11.26 -11.03
CA GLU A 326 8.84 -10.03 -11.44
C GLU A 326 8.93 -9.01 -10.30
N ALA A 327 7.85 -8.85 -9.53
CA ALA A 327 7.82 -7.93 -8.39
C ALA A 327 8.83 -8.35 -7.29
N ILE A 328 8.88 -9.65 -6.97
CA ILE A 328 9.81 -10.21 -5.97
C ILE A 328 11.26 -10.02 -6.42
N ILE A 329 11.57 -10.38 -7.67
CA ILE A 329 12.93 -10.28 -8.21
C ILE A 329 13.38 -8.82 -8.31
N ALA A 330 12.52 -7.94 -8.85
CA ALA A 330 12.83 -6.52 -8.95
C ALA A 330 13.08 -5.87 -7.57
N THR A 331 12.37 -6.34 -6.53
CA THR A 331 12.64 -5.94 -5.14
C THR A 331 14.06 -6.34 -4.74
N ALA A 332 14.39 -7.62 -4.86
CA ALA A 332 15.68 -8.16 -4.43
C ALA A 332 16.85 -7.49 -5.17
N GLU A 333 16.76 -7.37 -6.49
CA GLU A 333 17.78 -6.72 -7.32
C GLU A 333 17.98 -5.26 -6.94
N SER A 334 16.90 -4.52 -6.66
CA SER A 334 17.01 -3.13 -6.22
C SER A 334 17.71 -2.99 -4.86
N LEU A 335 17.42 -3.89 -3.91
CA LEU A 335 18.08 -3.90 -2.60
C LEU A 335 19.58 -4.18 -2.73
N VAL A 336 19.96 -5.11 -3.62
CA VAL A 336 21.36 -5.40 -3.92
C VAL A 336 22.04 -4.20 -4.58
N ARG A 337 21.41 -3.62 -5.61
CA ARG A 337 21.93 -2.44 -6.34
C ARG A 337 22.16 -1.25 -5.42
N LEU A 338 21.24 -1.02 -4.48
CA LEU A 338 21.31 0.07 -3.50
C LEU A 338 22.17 -0.27 -2.28
N ARG A 339 22.79 -1.46 -2.23
CA ARG A 339 23.62 -1.94 -1.10
C ARG A 339 22.88 -1.92 0.24
N LEU A 340 21.60 -2.28 0.22
CA LEU A 340 20.72 -2.32 1.39
C LEU A 340 20.67 -3.70 2.06
N VAL A 341 21.37 -4.69 1.50
CA VAL A 341 21.51 -6.05 2.03
C VAL A 341 23.00 -6.36 2.25
N GLY A 342 23.31 -7.12 3.32
CA GLY A 342 24.68 -7.36 3.79
C GLY A 342 25.18 -8.80 3.69
#